data_AF-U1R2L0-F1
#
_entry.id   AF-U1R2L0-F1
#
_cell.length_a   1.000
_cell.length_b   1.000
_cell.length_c   1.000
_cell.angle_alpha   90.00
_cell.angle_beta   90.00
_cell.angle_gamma   90.00
#
_symmetry.space_group_name_H-M   'P 1'
#
loop_
_entity.id
_entity.type
_entity.pdbx_description
1 polymer ?
#
loop_
_entity_poly.entity_id
_entity_poly.type
_entity_poly.pdbx_seq_one_letter_code
_entity_poly.pdbx_strand_id
1 'polypeptide(L)'
;MTDTDQGSADQTEGGPVAVRLRGIYTTALTRLLGEAGHEVVQASPAIRRRFDREFEDAPFDVTCETGPDGQGVALHGDPEAVATLREDLLVAVDTMAWTDPVPSGAVAHGRVTETLGGGAVVELGVDAPGGHDATGYLPYSETGDRVETGDDCVVQVARATAPWDDDRPELTTQLRARSGLGDLVRGRSETRVRGGDDAAARELAGMTDLLDTDTPDGWGIEWNRAAPEAGLDALRAALERAGARAETIDEVVAEPPAAPAIATEPATAWVWFGRASRFALDDHRRAVTSTMPGHHRTKAASSAASSGVDLAEALCTFDEAGAKTKTSSRSRSSPSSSDRRRETGSASPTGSRTAGSSRWGVGR
;
A
#
# COMPACT_ATOMS: atom_id res chain seq x y z
N MET A 1 -35.04 -18.03 -43.21
CA MET A 1 -34.49 -16.68 -42.99
C MET A 1 -34.94 -16.28 -41.60
N THR A 2 -34.20 -16.76 -40.60
CA THR A 2 -34.41 -16.51 -39.18
C THR A 2 -33.28 -15.56 -38.78
N ASP A 3 -33.61 -14.29 -38.64
CA ASP A 3 -32.71 -13.31 -38.06
C ASP A 3 -32.89 -13.39 -36.54
N THR A 4 -31.83 -13.86 -35.88
CA THR A 4 -31.67 -13.82 -34.44
C THR A 4 -30.94 -12.52 -34.14
N ASP A 5 -31.67 -11.52 -33.67
CA ASP A 5 -31.09 -10.28 -33.15
C ASP A 5 -30.45 -10.58 -31.79
N GLN A 6 -29.12 -10.47 -31.73
CA GLN A 6 -28.33 -10.65 -30.53
C GLN A 6 -28.43 -9.37 -29.70
N GLY A 7 -29.20 -9.45 -28.61
CA GLY A 7 -29.18 -8.45 -27.55
C GLY A 7 -27.76 -8.31 -27.00
N SER A 8 -27.19 -7.13 -27.23
CA SER A 8 -25.95 -6.65 -26.64
C SER A 8 -26.04 -6.73 -25.11
N ALA A 9 -25.21 -7.57 -24.51
CA ALA A 9 -25.01 -7.61 -23.07
C ALA A 9 -24.13 -6.41 -22.67
N ASP A 10 -24.78 -5.27 -22.43
CA ASP A 10 -24.18 -4.14 -21.73
C ASP A 10 -24.77 -4.13 -20.31
N GLN A 11 -24.12 -4.86 -19.42
CA GLN A 11 -24.35 -4.80 -17.96
C GLN A 11 -23.03 -5.10 -17.25
N THR A 12 -22.18 -4.09 -17.13
CA THR A 12 -21.30 -4.00 -15.96
C THR A 12 -22.11 -3.25 -14.91
N GLU A 13 -22.86 -3.98 -14.08
CA GLU A 13 -23.50 -3.40 -12.90
C GLU A 13 -22.40 -3.02 -11.91
N GLY A 14 -22.08 -1.71 -11.88
CA GLY A 14 -21.10 -1.10 -10.99
C GLY A 14 -20.66 0.24 -11.56
N GLY A 15 -20.87 1.33 -10.82
CA GLY A 15 -20.38 2.64 -11.24
C GLY A 15 -18.84 2.68 -11.32
N PRO A 16 -18.26 3.75 -11.89
CA PRO A 16 -16.80 3.92 -11.87
C PRO A 16 -16.29 3.92 -10.43
N VAL A 17 -15.19 3.18 -10.19
CA VAL A 17 -14.55 3.04 -8.88
C VAL A 17 -13.31 3.93 -8.83
N ALA A 18 -13.14 4.71 -7.77
CA ALA A 18 -11.90 5.45 -7.54
C ALA A 18 -10.86 4.54 -6.88
N VAL A 19 -9.77 4.23 -7.59
CA VAL A 19 -8.73 3.30 -7.16
C VAL A 19 -7.37 3.97 -7.00
N ARG A 20 -6.73 3.72 -5.85
CA ARG A 20 -5.32 4.05 -5.63
C ARG A 20 -4.45 2.82 -5.86
N LEU A 21 -3.49 2.92 -6.77
CA LEU A 21 -2.61 1.81 -7.13
C LEU A 21 -1.18 1.98 -6.59
N ARG A 22 -0.61 0.94 -5.97
CA ARG A 22 0.78 0.92 -5.48
C ARG A 22 1.51 -0.40 -5.78
N GLY A 23 2.83 -0.30 -5.98
CA GLY A 23 3.72 -1.44 -6.16
C GLY A 23 4.03 -1.79 -7.61
N ILE A 24 4.49 -3.02 -7.87
CA ILE A 24 5.14 -3.38 -9.14
C ILE A 24 4.16 -3.49 -10.31
N TYR A 25 2.90 -3.85 -10.04
CA TYR A 25 1.84 -4.02 -11.04
C TYR A 25 1.18 -2.71 -11.48
N THR A 26 1.49 -1.59 -10.79
CA THR A 26 0.78 -0.31 -10.91
C THR A 26 0.59 0.16 -12.36
N THR A 27 1.62 0.10 -13.20
CA THR A 27 1.51 0.58 -14.60
C THR A 27 0.55 -0.28 -15.43
N ALA A 28 0.61 -1.61 -15.29
CA ALA A 28 -0.30 -2.52 -15.99
C ALA A 28 -1.74 -2.29 -15.53
N LEU A 29 -1.94 -2.24 -14.22
CA LEU A 29 -3.25 -2.04 -13.61
C LEU A 29 -3.85 -0.66 -13.91
N THR A 30 -3.02 0.38 -14.02
CA THR A 30 -3.50 1.72 -14.42
C THR A 30 -4.12 1.69 -15.81
N ARG A 31 -3.52 0.94 -16.74
CA ARG A 31 -4.09 0.75 -18.08
C ARG A 31 -5.35 -0.10 -18.02
N LEU A 32 -5.25 -1.30 -17.44
CA LEU A 32 -6.35 -2.28 -17.39
C LEU A 32 -7.62 -1.67 -16.79
N LEU A 33 -7.51 -1.07 -15.61
CA LEU A 33 -8.68 -0.51 -14.91
C LEU A 33 -9.19 0.76 -15.58
N GLY A 34 -8.32 1.53 -16.26
CA GLY A 34 -8.74 2.65 -17.08
C GLY A 34 -9.53 2.21 -18.32
N GLU A 35 -9.18 1.08 -18.93
CA GLU A 35 -9.92 0.47 -20.04
C GLU A 35 -11.29 -0.09 -19.58
N ALA A 36 -11.38 -0.55 -18.33
CA ALA A 36 -12.62 -0.97 -17.69
C ALA A 36 -13.51 0.20 -17.19
N GLY A 37 -13.05 1.45 -17.32
CA GLY A 37 -13.83 2.64 -16.98
C GLY A 37 -13.68 3.14 -15.54
N HIS A 38 -12.75 2.59 -14.75
CA HIS A 38 -12.47 3.06 -13.39
C HIS A 38 -11.52 4.26 -13.36
N GLU A 39 -11.58 5.01 -12.26
CA GLU A 39 -10.77 6.20 -12.06
C GLU A 39 -9.54 5.88 -11.23
N VAL A 40 -8.34 6.08 -11.79
CA VAL A 40 -7.10 5.95 -11.04
C VAL A 40 -6.78 7.30 -10.42
N VAL A 41 -6.71 7.35 -9.09
CA VAL A 41 -6.43 8.58 -8.32
C VAL A 41 -5.12 8.49 -7.56
N GLN A 42 -4.59 9.63 -7.11
CA GLN A 42 -3.35 9.75 -6.35
C GLN A 42 -2.18 9.01 -7.02
N ALA A 43 -2.06 9.14 -8.34
CA ALA A 43 -1.06 8.45 -9.13
C ALA A 43 0.34 8.93 -8.76
N SER A 44 1.29 7.99 -8.56
CA SER A 44 2.67 8.37 -8.28
C SER A 44 3.28 9.19 -9.44
N PRO A 45 4.31 10.02 -9.19
CA PRO A 45 4.99 10.77 -10.25
C PRO A 45 5.49 9.88 -11.40
N ALA A 46 5.86 8.64 -11.12
CA ALA A 46 6.29 7.68 -12.14
C ALA A 46 5.15 7.20 -13.05
N ILE A 47 3.92 7.16 -12.55
CA ILE A 47 2.73 6.82 -13.33
C ILE A 47 2.27 8.04 -14.14
N ARG A 48 2.19 9.23 -13.52
CA ARG A 48 1.88 10.48 -14.22
C ARG A 48 2.74 10.71 -15.46
N ARG A 49 4.05 10.39 -15.40
CA ARG A 49 4.97 10.53 -16.54
C ARG A 49 4.75 9.49 -17.67
N ARG A 50 4.12 8.37 -17.39
CA ARG A 50 3.96 7.25 -18.34
C ARG A 50 2.66 7.34 -19.14
N PHE A 51 1.67 8.04 -18.63
CA PHE A 51 0.37 8.17 -19.25
C PHE A 51 0.16 9.61 -19.71
N ASP A 52 -0.37 9.78 -20.92
CA ASP A 52 -0.73 11.08 -21.47
C ASP A 52 -2.13 11.50 -20.99
N ARG A 53 -2.32 11.51 -19.66
CA ARG A 53 -3.54 11.96 -18.99
C ARG A 53 -3.24 12.47 -17.59
N GLU A 54 -4.12 13.31 -17.08
CA GLU A 54 -4.07 13.77 -15.69
C GLU A 54 -4.68 12.74 -14.74
N PHE A 55 -4.24 12.79 -13.48
CA PHE A 55 -4.71 11.91 -12.41
C PHE A 55 -4.99 12.77 -11.19
N GLU A 56 -6.25 12.80 -10.76
CA GLU A 56 -6.68 13.61 -9.64
C GLU A 56 -6.07 13.14 -8.32
N ASP A 57 -5.76 14.09 -7.43
CA ASP A 57 -5.46 13.83 -6.02
C ASP A 57 -6.76 13.84 -5.21
N ALA A 58 -7.66 12.93 -5.59
CA ALA A 58 -8.96 12.72 -4.97
C ALA A 58 -8.92 11.57 -3.94
N PRO A 59 -9.94 11.45 -3.09
CA PRO A 59 -10.16 10.25 -2.28
C PRO A 59 -10.36 9.01 -3.15
N PHE A 60 -10.16 7.82 -2.57
CA PHE A 60 -10.36 6.54 -3.24
C PHE A 60 -11.31 5.65 -2.45
N ASP A 61 -12.04 4.80 -3.17
CA ASP A 61 -12.91 3.77 -2.60
C ASP A 61 -12.09 2.52 -2.26
N VAL A 62 -11.08 2.22 -3.09
CA VAL A 62 -10.19 1.05 -2.94
C VAL A 62 -8.74 1.44 -3.10
N THR A 63 -7.88 0.92 -2.23
CA THR A 63 -6.44 0.87 -2.48
C THR A 63 -6.05 -0.54 -2.93
N CYS A 64 -5.29 -0.62 -4.02
CA CYS A 64 -4.75 -1.86 -4.55
C CYS A 64 -3.22 -1.80 -4.45
N GLU A 65 -2.63 -2.67 -3.65
CA GLU A 65 -1.21 -2.66 -3.34
C GLU A 65 -0.60 -4.03 -3.63
N THR A 66 0.65 -4.06 -4.11
CA THR A 66 1.36 -5.34 -4.29
C THR A 66 1.57 -6.01 -2.92
N GLY A 67 1.22 -7.30 -2.84
CA GLY A 67 1.44 -8.11 -1.64
C GLY A 67 2.92 -8.23 -1.27
N PRO A 68 3.26 -8.57 -0.01
CA PRO A 68 4.64 -8.61 0.48
C PRO A 68 5.54 -9.60 -0.29
N ASP A 69 4.95 -10.67 -0.83
CA ASP A 69 5.63 -11.69 -1.63
C ASP A 69 5.79 -11.32 -3.12
N GLY A 70 5.22 -10.18 -3.54
CA GLY A 70 5.19 -9.72 -4.94
C GLY A 70 4.36 -10.59 -5.89
N GLN A 71 3.69 -11.64 -5.41
CA GLN A 71 2.99 -12.62 -6.25
C GLN A 71 1.64 -12.14 -6.75
N GLY A 72 1.10 -11.10 -6.12
CA GLY A 72 -0.23 -10.60 -6.39
C GLY A 72 -0.45 -9.20 -5.84
N VAL A 73 -1.73 -8.86 -5.67
CA VAL A 73 -2.18 -7.62 -5.06
C VAL A 73 -3.20 -7.88 -3.97
N ALA A 74 -3.26 -6.95 -3.02
CA ALA A 74 -4.30 -6.84 -2.03
C ALA A 74 -5.16 -5.62 -2.36
N LEU A 75 -6.48 -5.82 -2.39
CA LEU A 75 -7.50 -4.78 -2.48
C LEU A 75 -8.03 -4.51 -1.08
N HIS A 76 -8.10 -3.25 -0.67
CA HIS A 76 -8.68 -2.85 0.62
C HIS A 76 -9.56 -1.64 0.44
N GLY A 77 -10.77 -1.66 1.00
CA GLY A 77 -11.65 -0.50 0.94
C GLY A 77 -13.14 -0.83 1.06
N ASP A 78 -13.93 -0.09 0.30
CA ASP A 78 -15.37 -0.28 0.21
C ASP A 78 -15.73 -1.69 -0.33
N PRO A 79 -16.69 -2.41 0.28
CA PRO A 79 -17.05 -3.77 -0.13
C PRO A 79 -17.49 -3.94 -1.58
N GLU A 80 -18.33 -3.04 -2.10
CA GLU A 80 -18.85 -3.14 -3.47
C GLU A 80 -17.74 -2.83 -4.48
N ALA A 81 -16.93 -1.81 -4.18
CA ALA A 81 -15.80 -1.44 -5.01
C ALA A 81 -14.69 -2.51 -5.02
N VAL A 82 -14.41 -3.15 -3.87
CA VAL A 82 -13.47 -4.28 -3.78
C VAL A 82 -13.99 -5.47 -4.58
N ALA A 83 -15.28 -5.80 -4.47
CA ALA A 83 -15.88 -6.89 -5.23
C ALA A 83 -15.78 -6.64 -6.74
N THR A 84 -16.09 -5.43 -7.19
CA THR A 84 -15.97 -5.00 -8.59
C THR A 84 -14.55 -5.20 -9.12
N LEU A 85 -13.56 -4.55 -8.48
CA LEU A 85 -12.17 -4.62 -8.91
C LEU A 85 -11.58 -6.04 -8.82
N ARG A 86 -12.06 -6.86 -7.88
CA ARG A 86 -11.62 -8.26 -7.78
C ARG A 86 -11.97 -9.05 -9.04
N GLU A 87 -13.15 -8.83 -9.62
CA GLU A 87 -13.57 -9.50 -10.84
C GLU A 87 -12.80 -8.98 -12.07
N ASP A 88 -12.57 -7.67 -12.17
CA ASP A 88 -11.77 -7.07 -13.26
C ASP A 88 -10.32 -7.55 -13.28
N LEU A 89 -9.80 -7.97 -12.12
CA LEU A 89 -8.44 -8.48 -11.97
C LEU A 89 -8.29 -9.97 -12.32
N LEU A 90 -9.34 -10.67 -12.74
CA LEU A 90 -9.29 -12.05 -13.25
C LEU A 90 -8.70 -12.11 -14.68
N VAL A 91 -7.47 -11.62 -14.83
CA VAL A 91 -6.81 -11.34 -16.12
C VAL A 91 -6.39 -12.58 -16.90
N ALA A 92 -6.32 -13.75 -16.26
CA ALA A 92 -6.02 -15.02 -16.92
C ALA A 92 -6.55 -16.22 -16.12
N VAL A 93 -6.50 -17.40 -16.75
CA VAL A 93 -6.93 -18.68 -16.15
C VAL A 93 -6.21 -19.03 -14.83
N ASP A 94 -5.02 -18.46 -14.61
CA ASP A 94 -4.22 -18.67 -13.40
C ASP A 94 -4.20 -17.45 -12.47
N THR A 95 -5.20 -16.58 -12.62
CA THR A 95 -5.55 -15.60 -11.58
C THR A 95 -6.46 -16.26 -10.56
N MET A 96 -6.09 -16.18 -9.29
CA MET A 96 -6.88 -16.73 -8.19
C MET A 96 -7.21 -15.59 -7.22
N ALA A 97 -8.44 -15.54 -6.72
CA ALA A 97 -8.89 -14.44 -5.88
C ALA A 97 -9.67 -14.93 -4.65
N TRP A 98 -9.36 -14.38 -3.48
CA TRP A 98 -9.96 -14.75 -2.20
C TRP A 98 -10.46 -13.50 -1.47
N THR A 99 -11.61 -13.62 -0.80
CA THR A 99 -12.07 -12.62 0.16
C THR A 99 -11.46 -12.91 1.53
N ASP A 100 -10.98 -11.88 2.20
CA ASP A 100 -10.41 -12.01 3.53
C ASP A 100 -11.51 -11.96 4.61
N PRO A 101 -11.58 -12.92 5.54
CA PRO A 101 -12.54 -12.90 6.65
C PRO A 101 -12.20 -11.87 7.73
N VAL A 102 -10.96 -11.37 7.78
CA VAL A 102 -10.44 -10.39 8.74
C VAL A 102 -9.88 -9.18 7.97
N PRO A 103 -10.75 -8.37 7.34
CA PRO A 103 -10.33 -7.34 6.40
C PRO A 103 -9.56 -6.19 7.06
N SER A 104 -8.70 -5.53 6.29
CA SER A 104 -7.87 -4.44 6.80
C SER A 104 -8.75 -3.24 7.14
N GLY A 105 -8.52 -2.66 8.32
CA GLY A 105 -9.31 -1.57 8.85
C GLY A 105 -10.57 -2.00 9.60
N ALA A 106 -10.92 -3.30 9.59
CA ALA A 106 -12.05 -3.80 10.38
C ALA A 106 -11.78 -3.58 11.87
N VAL A 107 -12.80 -3.14 12.60
CA VAL A 107 -12.77 -3.01 14.05
C VAL A 107 -13.49 -4.22 14.63
N ALA A 108 -12.88 -4.84 15.63
CA ALA A 108 -13.39 -6.02 16.30
C ALA A 108 -13.36 -5.83 17.81
N HIS A 109 -14.37 -6.38 18.46
CA HIS A 109 -14.31 -6.69 19.89
C HIS A 109 -13.69 -8.08 20.00
N GLY A 110 -12.48 -8.15 20.54
CA GLY A 110 -11.73 -9.38 20.65
C GLY A 110 -11.49 -9.79 22.08
N ARG A 111 -11.14 -11.07 22.27
CA ARG A 111 -10.70 -11.61 23.56
C ARG A 111 -9.27 -12.11 23.45
N VAL A 112 -8.43 -11.72 24.41
CA VAL A 112 -7.04 -12.17 24.46
C VAL A 112 -7.01 -13.63 24.89
N THR A 113 -6.53 -14.50 24.02
CA THR A 113 -6.44 -15.94 24.29
C THR A 113 -5.06 -16.34 24.81
N GLU A 114 -4.02 -15.63 24.42
CA GLU A 114 -2.63 -15.93 24.79
C GLU A 114 -1.78 -14.66 24.82
N THR A 115 -0.87 -14.55 25.79
CA THR A 115 0.19 -13.54 25.80
C THR A 115 1.52 -14.14 25.38
N LEU A 116 2.19 -13.50 24.44
CA LEU A 116 3.51 -13.86 23.93
C LEU A 116 4.57 -12.84 24.41
N GLY A 117 5.84 -13.11 24.08
CA GLY A 117 6.95 -12.24 24.48
C GLY A 117 6.92 -10.82 23.90
N GLY A 118 6.25 -10.61 22.76
CA GLY A 118 6.20 -9.32 22.05
C GLY A 118 4.80 -8.76 21.80
N GLY A 119 3.75 -9.45 22.24
CA GLY A 119 2.37 -9.11 21.94
C GLY A 119 1.40 -10.16 22.47
N ALA A 120 0.15 -10.08 22.05
CA ALA A 120 -0.91 -10.99 22.45
C ALA A 120 -1.65 -11.56 21.23
N VAL A 121 -2.21 -12.76 21.36
CA VAL A 121 -3.11 -13.35 20.38
C VAL A 121 -4.54 -13.03 20.81
N VAL A 122 -5.32 -12.50 19.87
CA VAL A 122 -6.69 -12.04 20.11
C VAL A 122 -7.63 -12.81 19.20
N GLU A 123 -8.64 -13.44 19.76
CA GLU A 123 -9.76 -14.07 19.06
C GLU A 123 -10.72 -13.00 18.56
N LEU A 124 -11.18 -13.12 17.30
CA LEU A 124 -11.97 -12.09 16.61
C LEU A 124 -13.43 -12.51 16.34
N GLY A 125 -13.82 -13.73 16.72
CA GLY A 125 -15.19 -14.21 16.62
C GLY A 125 -15.73 -14.38 15.20
N VAL A 126 -14.84 -14.66 14.24
CA VAL A 126 -15.22 -15.04 12.87
C VAL A 126 -14.63 -16.39 12.54
N ASP A 127 -15.38 -17.22 11.83
CA ASP A 127 -14.91 -18.54 11.42
C ASP A 127 -13.75 -18.40 10.43
N ALA A 128 -12.58 -18.91 10.80
CA ALA A 128 -11.45 -19.01 9.90
C ALA A 128 -11.57 -20.29 9.02
N PRO A 129 -10.94 -20.29 7.84
CA PRO A 129 -10.76 -21.51 7.06
C PRO A 129 -10.10 -22.60 7.92
N GLY A 130 -10.78 -23.75 8.08
CA GLY A 130 -10.31 -24.83 8.95
C GLY A 130 -11.16 -25.07 10.20
N GLY A 131 -12.19 -24.25 10.44
CA GLY A 131 -13.21 -24.49 11.47
C GLY A 131 -12.77 -24.09 12.88
N HIS A 132 -11.84 -23.15 12.99
CA HIS A 132 -11.45 -22.50 14.23
C HIS A 132 -11.75 -20.99 14.14
N ASP A 133 -11.85 -20.32 15.27
CA ASP A 133 -12.01 -18.87 15.29
C ASP A 133 -10.76 -18.19 14.70
N ALA A 134 -10.97 -17.12 13.94
CA ALA A 134 -9.89 -16.30 13.43
C ALA A 134 -9.23 -15.55 14.59
N THR A 135 -7.90 -15.52 14.53
CA THR A 135 -7.07 -14.83 15.53
C THR A 135 -6.18 -13.80 14.88
N GLY A 136 -5.99 -12.66 15.51
CA GLY A 136 -4.97 -11.67 15.15
C GLY A 136 -3.87 -11.57 16.19
N TYR A 137 -2.76 -10.94 15.81
CA TYR A 137 -1.65 -10.65 16.71
C TYR A 137 -1.64 -9.16 17.05
N LEU A 138 -1.71 -8.81 18.33
CA LEU A 138 -1.61 -7.45 18.86
C LEU A 138 -0.20 -7.23 19.44
N PRO A 139 0.70 -6.52 18.75
CA PRO A 139 2.00 -6.16 19.30
C PRO A 139 1.85 -5.25 20.53
N TYR A 140 2.69 -5.42 21.55
CA TYR A 140 2.64 -4.53 22.72
C TYR A 140 2.98 -3.07 22.40
N SER A 141 3.66 -2.80 21.28
CA SER A 141 3.90 -1.43 20.80
C SER A 141 2.63 -0.74 20.26
N GLU A 142 1.61 -1.53 19.91
CA GLU A 142 0.35 -1.09 19.32
C GLU A 142 -0.79 -1.03 20.35
N THR A 143 -0.45 -1.06 21.64
CA THR A 143 -1.39 -0.85 22.74
C THR A 143 -0.76 -0.01 23.85
N GLY A 144 -1.54 0.93 24.40
CA GLY A 144 -1.14 1.71 25.57
C GLY A 144 -1.37 0.99 26.90
N ASP A 145 -2.22 -0.04 26.88
CA ASP A 145 -2.69 -0.73 28.08
C ASP A 145 -1.93 -2.04 28.31
N ARG A 146 -1.87 -2.45 29.57
CA ARG A 146 -1.41 -3.79 29.93
C ARG A 146 -2.47 -4.80 29.47
N VAL A 147 -2.02 -5.84 28.78
CA VAL A 147 -2.89 -6.89 28.24
C VAL A 147 -2.54 -8.22 28.89
N GLU A 148 -3.56 -8.93 29.36
CA GLU A 148 -3.49 -10.26 29.98
C GLU A 148 -4.46 -11.24 29.29
N THR A 149 -4.20 -12.53 29.43
CA THR A 149 -5.09 -13.57 28.90
C THR A 149 -6.46 -13.49 29.58
N GLY A 150 -7.51 -13.49 28.77
CA GLY A 150 -8.90 -13.35 29.20
C GLY A 150 -9.47 -11.94 29.01
N ASP A 151 -8.62 -10.94 28.83
CA ASP A 151 -9.04 -9.55 28.65
C ASP A 151 -9.86 -9.38 27.36
N ASP A 152 -10.92 -8.59 27.47
CA ASP A 152 -11.69 -8.10 26.33
C ASP A 152 -11.11 -6.77 25.85
N CYS A 153 -10.91 -6.62 24.54
CA CYS A 153 -10.30 -5.43 23.96
C CYS A 153 -10.93 -5.05 22.62
N VAL A 154 -10.99 -3.75 22.34
CA VAL A 154 -11.36 -3.24 21.02
C VAL A 154 -10.09 -3.07 20.21
N VAL A 155 -10.02 -3.75 19.07
CA VAL A 155 -8.86 -3.76 18.18
C VAL A 155 -9.29 -3.40 16.77
N GLN A 156 -8.38 -2.82 16.00
CA GLN A 156 -8.51 -2.64 14.56
C GLN A 156 -7.47 -3.49 13.84
N VAL A 157 -7.86 -4.10 12.73
CA VAL A 157 -6.95 -4.84 11.84
C VAL A 157 -6.05 -3.83 11.12
N ALA A 158 -4.83 -3.65 11.62
CA ALA A 158 -3.85 -2.74 11.03
C ALA A 158 -3.36 -3.25 9.67
N ARG A 159 -3.12 -4.57 9.57
CA ARG A 159 -2.69 -5.27 8.36
C ARG A 159 -3.33 -6.65 8.31
N ALA A 160 -4.10 -6.91 7.24
CA ALA A 160 -4.61 -8.24 6.93
C ALA A 160 -3.50 -9.13 6.35
N THR A 161 -3.69 -10.44 6.36
CA THR A 161 -2.70 -11.41 5.88
C THR A 161 -3.28 -12.27 4.76
N ALA A 162 -2.48 -12.53 3.73
CA ALA A 162 -2.92 -13.32 2.60
C ALA A 162 -3.20 -14.78 3.00
N PRO A 163 -4.14 -15.47 2.34
CA PRO A 163 -4.55 -16.83 2.74
C PRO A 163 -3.49 -17.91 2.49
N TRP A 164 -2.40 -17.59 1.80
CA TRP A 164 -1.25 -18.47 1.56
C TRP A 164 -0.04 -18.11 2.45
N ASP A 165 -0.21 -17.17 3.36
CA ASP A 165 0.75 -16.82 4.38
C ASP A 165 0.28 -17.42 5.72
N ASP A 166 1.23 -17.88 6.54
CA ASP A 166 0.96 -18.53 7.82
C ASP A 166 0.91 -17.50 8.98
N ASP A 167 1.20 -16.23 8.69
CA ASP A 167 1.18 -15.15 9.68
C ASP A 167 -0.25 -14.76 10.08
N ARG A 168 -0.41 -14.32 11.33
CA ARG A 168 -1.67 -13.72 11.80
C ARG A 168 -1.79 -12.29 11.28
N PRO A 169 -3.02 -11.78 11.03
CA PRO A 169 -3.22 -10.36 10.80
C PRO A 169 -2.72 -9.54 12.01
N GLU A 170 -2.09 -8.40 11.73
CA GLU A 170 -1.64 -7.48 12.78
C GLU A 170 -2.77 -6.58 13.25
N LEU A 171 -2.91 -6.46 14.57
CA LEU A 171 -3.91 -5.67 15.25
C LEU A 171 -3.28 -4.44 15.92
N THR A 172 -4.11 -3.43 16.18
CA THR A 172 -3.76 -2.24 16.95
C THR A 172 -4.95 -1.78 17.78
N THR A 173 -4.73 -1.21 18.97
CA THR A 173 -5.81 -0.52 19.72
C THR A 173 -5.92 0.96 19.34
N GLN A 174 -4.98 1.48 18.52
CA GLN A 174 -5.06 2.84 18.00
C GLN A 174 -6.03 2.92 16.81
N LEU A 175 -7.32 3.10 17.13
CA LEU A 175 -8.40 3.14 16.13
C LEU A 175 -8.27 4.33 15.18
N ARG A 176 -8.50 4.06 13.89
CA ARG A 176 -8.37 5.03 12.79
C ARG A 176 -9.54 4.93 11.82
N ALA A 177 -10.16 6.06 11.51
CA ALA A 177 -11.13 6.20 10.44
C ALA A 177 -10.42 6.72 9.19
N ARG A 178 -10.07 5.81 8.27
CA ARG A 178 -9.31 6.13 7.05
C ARG A 178 -10.23 6.74 6.00
N SER A 179 -9.76 7.68 5.19
CA SER A 179 -10.52 8.20 4.03
C SER A 179 -9.69 8.35 2.74
N GLY A 180 -8.41 7.97 2.80
CA GLY A 180 -7.50 7.99 1.65
C GLY A 180 -6.70 9.28 1.48
N LEU A 181 -7.28 10.46 1.77
CA LEU A 181 -6.52 11.73 1.83
C LEU A 181 -6.21 12.16 3.27
N GLY A 182 -7.11 11.93 4.23
CA GLY A 182 -6.89 12.23 5.64
C GLY A 182 -7.52 11.17 6.55
N ASP A 183 -6.77 10.64 7.49
CA ASP A 183 -7.29 9.69 8.47
C ASP A 183 -7.67 10.45 9.74
N LEU A 184 -8.79 10.12 10.38
CA LEU A 184 -9.03 10.54 11.76
C LEU A 184 -8.46 9.48 12.70
N VAL A 185 -7.78 9.91 13.75
CA VAL A 185 -7.12 9.04 14.74
C VAL A 185 -7.71 9.29 16.12
N ARG A 186 -8.28 8.24 16.71
CA ARG A 186 -8.93 8.33 18.02
C ARG A 186 -7.92 8.57 19.14
N GLY A 187 -8.30 9.37 20.13
CA GLY A 187 -7.45 9.73 21.27
C GLY A 187 -6.34 10.73 20.92
N ARG A 188 -6.43 11.38 19.75
CA ARG A 188 -5.53 12.46 19.33
C ARG A 188 -6.31 13.76 19.25
N SER A 189 -5.63 14.87 19.52
CA SER A 189 -6.22 16.22 19.45
C SER A 189 -5.48 17.14 18.47
N GLU A 190 -4.40 16.66 17.83
CA GLU A 190 -3.54 17.47 16.97
C GLU A 190 -3.70 17.07 15.51
N THR A 191 -3.72 18.06 14.61
CA THR A 191 -3.59 17.86 13.17
C THR A 191 -2.13 17.58 12.81
N ARG A 192 -1.88 16.51 12.05
CA ARG A 192 -0.53 16.08 11.61
C ARG A 192 -0.52 15.70 10.14
N VAL A 193 0.68 15.67 9.55
CA VAL A 193 0.91 15.17 8.19
C VAL A 193 1.82 13.96 8.25
N ARG A 194 1.38 12.84 7.69
CA ARG A 194 2.10 11.56 7.72
C ARG A 194 3.39 11.65 6.90
N GLY A 195 4.52 11.75 7.60
CA GLY A 195 5.86 11.78 7.02
C GLY A 195 6.10 12.96 6.08
N GLY A 196 5.40 14.08 6.34
CA GLY A 196 5.66 15.38 5.71
C GLY A 196 6.71 16.17 6.49
N ASP A 197 7.21 17.24 5.87
CA ASP A 197 8.03 18.24 6.56
C ASP A 197 7.14 19.32 7.21
N ASP A 198 7.76 20.19 8.02
CA ASP A 198 7.03 21.24 8.71
C ASP A 198 6.33 22.22 7.75
N ALA A 199 6.78 22.35 6.50
CA ALA A 199 6.18 23.28 5.54
C ALA A 199 4.82 22.73 5.06
N ALA A 200 4.80 21.48 4.60
CA ALA A 200 3.57 20.79 4.22
C ALA A 200 2.57 20.71 5.39
N ALA A 201 3.08 20.51 6.61
CA ALA A 201 2.25 20.51 7.82
C ALA A 201 1.58 21.87 8.10
N ARG A 202 2.29 22.99 7.91
CA ARG A 202 1.71 24.33 8.10
C ARG A 202 0.72 24.69 7.01
N GLU A 203 1.01 24.34 5.76
CA GLU A 203 0.09 24.55 4.64
C GLU A 203 -1.22 23.82 4.87
N LEU A 204 -1.17 22.51 5.17
CA LEU A 204 -2.36 21.71 5.42
C LEU A 204 -3.11 22.15 6.67
N ALA A 205 -2.43 22.59 7.73
CA ALA A 205 -3.10 23.18 8.89
C ALA A 205 -3.93 24.40 8.48
N GLY A 206 -3.35 25.32 7.70
CA GLY A 206 -4.07 26.49 7.19
C GLY A 206 -5.22 26.13 6.26
N MET A 207 -5.07 25.10 5.41
CA MET A 207 -6.17 24.59 4.59
C MET A 207 -7.28 23.96 5.44
N THR A 208 -6.92 23.22 6.49
CA THR A 208 -7.86 22.57 7.40
C THR A 208 -8.74 23.60 8.09
N ASP A 209 -8.18 24.73 8.53
CA ASP A 209 -8.93 25.84 9.13
C ASP A 209 -9.99 26.43 8.17
N LEU A 210 -9.80 26.28 6.86
CA LEU A 210 -10.75 26.73 5.83
C LEU A 210 -11.82 25.69 5.51
N LEU A 211 -11.62 24.42 5.89
CA LEU A 211 -12.55 23.34 5.55
C LEU A 211 -13.81 23.37 6.41
N ASP A 212 -13.89 24.15 7.50
CA ASP A 212 -15.10 24.27 8.34
C ASP A 212 -15.85 22.93 8.49
N THR A 213 -15.10 21.88 8.85
CA THR A 213 -15.60 20.51 8.97
C THR A 213 -15.46 20.10 10.41
N ASP A 214 -16.57 19.71 11.02
CA ASP A 214 -16.58 19.24 12.40
C ASP A 214 -15.99 17.82 12.45
N THR A 215 -14.84 17.69 13.12
CA THR A 215 -14.31 16.38 13.48
C THR A 215 -14.96 15.91 14.79
N PRO A 216 -15.40 14.64 14.88
CA PRO A 216 -15.94 14.11 16.12
C PRO A 216 -15.00 14.31 17.32
N ASP A 217 -15.57 14.55 18.50
CA ASP A 217 -14.82 14.79 19.72
C ASP A 217 -13.85 13.63 20.02
N GLY A 218 -12.61 13.96 20.36
CA GLY A 218 -11.58 12.96 20.66
C GLY A 218 -10.90 12.33 19.45
N TRP A 219 -11.15 12.85 18.23
CA TRP A 219 -10.46 12.44 17.01
C TRP A 219 -9.54 13.55 16.48
N GLY A 220 -8.30 13.19 16.13
CA GLY A 220 -7.32 14.09 15.55
C GLY A 220 -7.06 13.78 14.08
N ILE A 221 -6.79 14.81 13.26
CA ILE A 221 -6.58 14.66 11.82
C ILE A 221 -5.13 14.24 11.53
N GLU A 222 -4.95 13.19 10.73
CA GLU A 222 -3.67 12.81 10.14
C GLU A 222 -3.77 12.81 8.60
N TRP A 223 -3.26 13.86 7.97
CA TRP A 223 -3.23 13.99 6.52
C TRP A 223 -2.21 13.06 5.86
N ASN A 224 -2.59 12.44 4.74
CA ASN A 224 -1.68 11.66 3.91
C ASN A 224 -0.82 12.55 3.00
N ARG A 225 0.25 11.97 2.44
CA ARG A 225 1.20 12.71 1.57
C ARG A 225 0.59 13.29 0.30
N ALA A 226 -0.57 12.80 -0.14
CA ALA A 226 -1.27 13.33 -1.32
C ALA A 226 -2.15 14.54 -0.98
N ALA A 227 -2.46 14.78 0.30
CA ALA A 227 -3.35 15.84 0.73
C ALA A 227 -2.89 17.27 0.35
N PRO A 228 -1.59 17.64 0.39
CA PRO A 228 -1.17 18.98 -0.02
C PRO A 228 -1.49 19.33 -1.48
N GLU A 229 -1.55 18.32 -2.34
CA GLU A 229 -1.82 18.49 -3.78
C GLU A 229 -3.34 18.45 -4.08
N ALA A 230 -4.16 18.08 -3.10
CA ALA A 230 -5.60 17.92 -3.26
C ALA A 230 -6.33 19.27 -3.15
N GLY A 231 -7.39 19.44 -3.95
CA GLY A 231 -8.28 20.60 -3.84
C GLY A 231 -9.08 20.60 -2.52
N LEU A 232 -9.56 21.76 -2.09
CA LEU A 232 -10.34 21.92 -0.85
C LEU A 232 -11.58 21.01 -0.83
N ASP A 233 -12.29 20.86 -1.95
CA ASP A 233 -13.47 20.00 -2.02
C ASP A 233 -13.13 18.52 -1.80
N ALA A 234 -11.98 18.06 -2.33
CA ALA A 234 -11.49 16.70 -2.14
C ALA A 234 -11.08 16.45 -0.67
N LEU A 235 -10.45 17.43 -0.03
CA LEU A 235 -10.10 17.38 1.39
C LEU A 235 -11.33 17.40 2.30
N ARG A 236 -12.34 18.23 1.99
CA ARG A 236 -13.63 18.25 2.69
C ARG A 236 -14.30 16.89 2.61
N ALA A 237 -14.47 16.35 1.40
CA ALA A 237 -15.09 15.04 1.20
C ALA A 237 -14.32 13.92 1.92
N ALA A 238 -12.99 14.03 2.02
CA ALA A 238 -12.16 13.12 2.80
C ALA A 238 -12.48 13.17 4.29
N LEU A 239 -12.54 14.37 4.88
CA LEU A 239 -12.88 14.54 6.30
C LEU A 239 -14.32 14.12 6.61
N GLU A 240 -15.29 14.42 5.75
CA GLU A 240 -16.68 13.98 5.93
C GLU A 240 -16.79 12.45 5.96
N ARG A 241 -16.12 11.75 5.01
CA ARG A 241 -16.06 10.28 5.03
C ARG A 241 -15.33 9.74 6.26
N ALA A 242 -14.26 10.41 6.69
CA ALA A 242 -13.55 10.01 7.90
C ALA A 242 -14.40 10.21 9.15
N GLY A 243 -15.17 11.31 9.23
CA GLY A 243 -16.09 11.63 10.32
C GLY A 243 -17.19 10.59 10.47
N ALA A 244 -17.90 10.26 9.38
CA ALA A 244 -18.92 9.21 9.40
C ALA A 244 -18.36 7.85 9.85
N ARG A 245 -17.15 7.50 9.40
CA ARG A 245 -16.44 6.28 9.84
C ARG A 245 -16.03 6.36 11.31
N ALA A 246 -15.59 7.51 11.79
CA ALA A 246 -15.23 7.73 13.19
C ALA A 246 -16.44 7.57 14.13
N GLU A 247 -17.60 8.14 13.75
CA GLU A 247 -18.87 7.97 14.47
C GLU A 247 -19.27 6.50 14.56
N THR A 248 -19.22 5.77 13.43
CA THR A 248 -19.47 4.32 13.40
C THR A 248 -18.54 3.56 14.36
N ILE A 249 -17.26 3.94 14.40
CA ILE A 249 -16.28 3.31 15.31
C ILE A 249 -16.60 3.65 16.78
N ASP A 250 -16.99 4.88 17.09
CA ASP A 250 -17.35 5.26 18.47
C ASP A 250 -18.62 4.55 18.95
N GLU A 251 -19.62 4.35 18.08
CA GLU A 251 -20.80 3.53 18.37
C GLU A 251 -20.41 2.09 18.71
N VAL A 252 -19.55 1.49 17.88
CA VAL A 252 -18.99 0.15 18.13
C VAL A 252 -18.26 0.08 19.47
N VAL A 253 -17.44 1.08 19.79
CA VAL A 253 -16.69 1.11 21.07
C VAL A 253 -17.63 1.26 22.27
N ALA A 254 -18.71 2.04 22.12
CA ALA A 254 -19.67 2.31 23.20
C ALA A 254 -20.56 1.09 23.53
N GLU A 255 -20.84 0.24 22.54
CA GLU A 255 -21.74 -0.91 22.66
C GLU A 255 -21.02 -2.24 22.39
N PRO A 256 -20.25 -2.77 23.36
CA PRO A 256 -19.55 -4.03 23.17
C PRO A 256 -20.53 -5.22 23.10
N PRO A 257 -20.34 -6.15 22.16
CA PRO A 257 -21.12 -7.39 22.07
C PRO A 257 -20.79 -8.35 23.22
N ALA A 258 -21.66 -9.34 23.44
CA ALA A 258 -21.49 -10.34 24.49
C ALA A 258 -20.38 -11.38 24.20
N ALA A 259 -19.96 -11.50 22.94
CA ALA A 259 -18.93 -12.42 22.47
C ALA A 259 -18.04 -11.69 21.45
N PRO A 260 -16.80 -12.17 21.21
CA PRO A 260 -15.94 -11.60 20.19
C PRO A 260 -16.64 -11.52 18.84
N ALA A 261 -16.42 -10.43 18.11
CA ALA A 261 -17.00 -10.23 16.77
C ALA A 261 -16.29 -9.10 16.04
N ILE A 262 -16.25 -9.20 14.71
CA ILE A 262 -16.00 -8.06 13.83
C ILE A 262 -17.25 -7.17 13.83
N ALA A 263 -17.04 -5.89 14.09
CA ALA A 263 -18.11 -4.90 14.31
C ALA A 263 -18.19 -3.84 13.20
N THR A 264 -17.18 -3.74 12.34
CA THR A 264 -17.24 -2.95 11.10
C THR A 264 -16.87 -3.81 9.90
N GLU A 265 -17.46 -3.51 8.74
CA GLU A 265 -17.37 -4.36 7.55
C GLU A 265 -16.68 -3.68 6.35
N PRO A 266 -15.42 -3.21 6.46
CA PRO A 266 -14.64 -2.95 5.25
C PRO A 266 -14.33 -4.27 4.54
N ALA A 267 -13.89 -4.23 3.29
CA ALA A 267 -13.50 -5.42 2.57
C ALA A 267 -12.00 -5.47 2.26
N THR A 268 -11.45 -6.68 2.29
CA THR A 268 -10.15 -7.02 1.72
C THR A 268 -10.34 -8.18 0.75
N ALA A 269 -9.69 -8.10 -0.41
CA ALA A 269 -9.52 -9.22 -1.31
C ALA A 269 -8.07 -9.40 -1.71
N TRP A 270 -7.66 -10.66 -1.85
CA TRP A 270 -6.33 -11.06 -2.29
C TRP A 270 -6.42 -11.61 -3.71
N VAL A 271 -5.61 -11.09 -4.62
CA VAL A 271 -5.54 -11.58 -6.01
C VAL A 271 -4.13 -12.05 -6.30
N TRP A 272 -3.97 -13.35 -6.53
CA TRP A 272 -2.70 -13.97 -6.91
C TRP A 272 -2.59 -14.03 -8.43
N PHE A 273 -1.44 -13.60 -8.96
CA PHE A 273 -1.16 -13.65 -10.39
C PHE A 273 -0.22 -14.81 -10.73
N GLY A 274 -0.75 -15.81 -11.42
CA GLY A 274 0.05 -16.91 -11.97
C GLY A 274 1.00 -16.49 -13.10
N ARG A 275 1.49 -17.48 -13.85
CA ARG A 275 2.37 -17.22 -14.99
C ARG A 275 1.64 -16.44 -16.08
N ALA A 276 0.52 -16.97 -16.58
CA ALA A 276 -0.23 -16.36 -17.68
C ALA A 276 -0.72 -14.96 -17.30
N SER A 277 -1.22 -14.79 -16.07
CA SER A 277 -1.63 -13.51 -15.51
C SER A 277 -0.52 -12.46 -15.58
N ARG A 278 0.69 -12.79 -15.14
CA ARG A 278 1.83 -11.87 -15.20
C ARG A 278 2.29 -11.52 -16.61
N PHE A 279 2.15 -12.46 -17.57
CA PHE A 279 2.40 -12.16 -18.97
C PHE A 279 1.33 -11.21 -19.54
N ALA A 280 0.05 -11.43 -19.24
CA ALA A 280 -1.02 -10.51 -19.63
C ALA A 280 -0.78 -9.10 -19.05
N LEU A 281 -0.39 -9.01 -17.77
CA LEU A 281 -0.04 -7.73 -17.15
C LEU A 281 1.23 -7.10 -17.75
N ASP A 282 2.23 -7.90 -18.15
CA ASP A 282 3.39 -7.40 -18.90
C ASP A 282 2.97 -6.81 -20.26
N ASP A 283 1.96 -7.40 -20.93
CA ASP A 283 1.43 -6.89 -22.20
C ASP A 283 0.69 -5.56 -22.01
N HIS A 284 -0.17 -5.44 -20.98
CA HIS A 284 -0.77 -4.15 -20.61
C HIS A 284 0.29 -3.09 -20.29
N ARG A 285 1.38 -3.47 -19.59
CA ARG A 285 2.49 -2.56 -19.33
C ARG A 285 3.21 -2.14 -20.62
N ARG A 286 3.47 -3.08 -21.53
CA ARG A 286 4.17 -2.85 -22.80
C ARG A 286 3.45 -1.84 -23.67
N ALA A 287 2.12 -1.87 -23.67
CA ALA A 287 1.29 -0.90 -24.38
C ALA A 287 1.42 0.55 -23.86
N VAL A 288 2.00 0.75 -22.67
CA VAL A 288 2.21 2.08 -22.06
C VAL A 288 3.67 2.50 -22.09
N THR A 289 4.59 1.57 -21.81
CA THR A 289 6.02 1.86 -21.70
C THR A 289 6.84 0.68 -22.17
N SER A 290 8.00 0.98 -22.80
CA SER A 290 9.01 -0.03 -23.08
C SER A 290 9.35 -0.79 -21.79
N THR A 291 9.27 -2.11 -21.85
CA THR A 291 9.44 -2.99 -20.68
C THR A 291 10.15 -4.28 -21.03
N MET A 292 10.96 -4.76 -20.09
CA MET A 292 11.66 -6.04 -20.22
C MET A 292 10.65 -7.20 -20.26
N PRO A 293 10.82 -8.23 -21.10
CA PRO A 293 10.00 -9.43 -21.05
C PRO A 293 10.07 -10.14 -19.70
N GLY A 294 8.93 -10.61 -19.19
CA GLY A 294 8.87 -11.23 -17.87
C GLY A 294 9.17 -10.23 -16.76
N HIS A 295 8.77 -8.95 -16.93
CA HIS A 295 9.00 -7.88 -15.97
C HIS A 295 8.43 -8.28 -14.61
N HIS A 296 7.13 -8.59 -14.54
CA HIS A 296 6.48 -8.91 -13.27
C HIS A 296 7.03 -10.19 -12.64
N ARG A 297 7.31 -11.22 -13.45
CA ARG A 297 7.93 -12.47 -12.96
C ARG A 297 9.28 -12.19 -12.28
N THR A 298 10.11 -11.36 -12.89
CA THR A 298 11.44 -11.03 -12.35
C THR A 298 11.35 -10.10 -11.14
N LYS A 299 10.44 -9.11 -11.19
CA LYS A 299 10.13 -8.19 -10.07
C LYS A 299 9.65 -8.93 -8.83
N ALA A 300 8.84 -9.97 -9.00
CA ALA A 300 8.28 -10.77 -7.91
C ALA A 300 9.27 -11.80 -7.33
N ALA A 301 10.44 -12.02 -7.94
CA ALA A 301 11.34 -13.09 -7.52
C ALA A 301 12.20 -12.73 -6.29
N SER A 302 12.75 -11.52 -6.24
CA SER A 302 13.52 -10.99 -5.10
C SER A 302 13.75 -9.49 -5.25
N SER A 303 14.12 -8.82 -4.16
CA SER A 303 14.50 -7.40 -4.18
C SER A 303 15.69 -7.10 -5.11
N ALA A 304 16.68 -7.99 -5.15
CA ALA A 304 17.85 -7.88 -6.02
C ALA A 304 17.45 -8.03 -7.50
N ALA A 305 16.63 -9.04 -7.83
CA ALA A 305 16.09 -9.21 -9.17
C ALA A 305 15.24 -8.00 -9.58
N SER A 306 14.41 -7.50 -8.67
CA SER A 306 13.58 -6.32 -8.89
C SER A 306 14.40 -5.07 -9.22
N SER A 307 15.49 -4.84 -8.48
CA SER A 307 16.45 -3.76 -8.73
C SER A 307 17.16 -3.92 -10.08
N GLY A 308 17.45 -5.17 -10.47
CA GLY A 308 18.01 -5.51 -11.77
C GLY A 308 17.08 -5.13 -12.94
N VAL A 309 15.77 -5.34 -12.78
CA VAL A 309 14.77 -4.89 -13.75
C VAL A 309 14.77 -3.36 -13.89
N ASP A 310 14.79 -2.62 -12.77
CA ASP A 310 14.83 -1.15 -12.81
C ASP A 310 16.05 -0.64 -13.57
N LEU A 311 17.22 -1.25 -13.33
CA LEU A 311 18.44 -0.92 -14.05
C LEU A 311 18.32 -1.26 -15.54
N ALA A 312 17.79 -2.43 -15.89
CA ALA A 312 17.63 -2.85 -17.28
C ALA A 312 16.70 -1.88 -18.05
N GLU A 313 15.56 -1.52 -17.47
CA GLU A 313 14.61 -0.57 -18.08
C GLU A 313 15.12 0.86 -18.11
N ALA A 314 15.96 1.26 -17.15
CA ALA A 314 16.62 2.57 -17.20
C ALA A 314 17.70 2.68 -18.28
N LEU A 315 18.29 1.55 -18.69
CA LEU A 315 19.41 1.50 -19.64
C LEU A 315 19.02 1.02 -21.04
N CYS A 316 17.86 0.39 -21.21
CA CYS A 316 17.51 -0.32 -22.45
C CYS A 316 16.11 0.05 -22.95
N THR A 317 15.97 0.01 -24.28
CA THR A 317 14.66 -0.07 -24.95
C THR A 317 14.44 -1.51 -25.42
N PHE A 318 13.19 -1.95 -25.42
CA PHE A 318 12.77 -3.28 -25.81
C PHE A 318 11.70 -3.15 -26.92
N ASP A 319 11.75 -4.02 -27.92
CA ASP A 319 10.69 -4.11 -28.94
C ASP A 319 9.47 -4.91 -28.46
N GLU A 320 8.48 -5.03 -29.36
CA GLU A 320 7.25 -5.81 -29.16
C GLU A 320 7.52 -7.29 -28.88
N ALA A 321 8.58 -7.86 -29.47
CA ALA A 321 8.99 -9.25 -29.25
C ALA A 321 9.86 -9.43 -27.98
N GLY A 322 10.20 -8.34 -27.30
CA GLY A 322 11.01 -8.36 -26.10
C GLY A 322 12.51 -8.35 -26.31
N ALA A 323 12.98 -8.24 -27.56
CA ALA A 323 14.40 -8.13 -27.84
C ALA A 323 14.90 -6.71 -27.50
N LYS A 324 16.12 -6.64 -26.95
CA LYS A 324 16.77 -5.36 -26.65
C LYS A 324 17.11 -4.65 -27.95
N THR A 325 16.57 -3.45 -28.15
CA THR A 325 16.74 -2.70 -29.40
C THR A 325 17.87 -1.68 -29.34
N LYS A 326 18.05 -0.95 -28.23
CA LYS A 326 19.12 0.06 -28.04
C LYS A 326 19.46 0.25 -26.56
N THR A 327 20.73 0.55 -26.25
CA THR A 327 21.15 1.04 -24.92
C THR A 327 20.99 2.56 -24.88
N SER A 328 20.29 3.11 -23.90
CA SER A 328 20.22 4.56 -23.70
C SER A 328 21.61 5.06 -23.30
N SER A 329 22.33 5.71 -24.21
CA SER A 329 23.52 6.47 -23.85
C SER A 329 23.06 7.75 -23.14
N ARG A 330 22.83 7.69 -21.82
CA ARG A 330 22.89 8.91 -21.01
C ARG A 330 24.36 9.36 -21.05
N SER A 331 24.66 10.30 -21.93
CA SER A 331 25.97 10.94 -21.98
C SER A 331 26.23 11.59 -20.61
N ARG A 332 27.02 10.91 -19.77
CA ARG A 332 27.69 11.59 -18.67
C ARG A 332 28.69 12.52 -19.33
N SER A 333 28.38 13.81 -19.35
CA SER A 333 29.34 14.85 -19.69
C SER A 333 30.53 14.72 -18.74
N SER A 334 31.65 14.19 -19.24
CA SER A 334 32.92 14.24 -18.53
C SER A 334 33.33 15.71 -18.36
N PRO A 335 33.90 16.12 -17.21
CA PRO A 335 34.46 17.45 -17.10
C PRO A 335 35.65 17.57 -18.07
N SER A 336 35.65 18.63 -18.88
CA SER A 336 36.77 18.96 -19.76
C SER A 336 38.05 19.12 -18.95
N SER A 337 39.07 18.35 -19.30
CA SER A 337 40.44 18.57 -18.86
C SER A 337 40.97 19.88 -19.46
N SER A 338 41.09 20.91 -18.64
CA SER A 338 42.02 22.02 -18.88
C SER A 338 42.64 22.48 -17.56
N ASP A 339 43.74 21.81 -17.24
CA ASP A 339 45.06 22.43 -17.15
C ASP A 339 45.39 23.37 -15.96
N ARG A 340 46.33 22.84 -15.15
CA ARG A 340 47.62 23.45 -14.72
C ARG A 340 47.79 23.99 -13.28
N ARG A 341 48.72 23.29 -12.62
CA ARG A 341 49.85 23.75 -11.75
C ARG A 341 49.54 24.27 -10.33
N ARG A 342 50.05 23.50 -9.34
CA ARG A 342 51.13 24.00 -8.46
C ARG A 342 51.99 22.86 -7.91
N GLU A 343 53.29 23.01 -8.13
CA GLU A 343 54.41 22.27 -7.53
C GLU A 343 54.60 22.69 -6.07
N THR A 344 54.82 21.72 -5.20
CA THR A 344 55.81 21.66 -4.10
C THR A 344 55.89 20.17 -3.73
N GLY A 345 56.99 19.49 -3.48
CA GLY A 345 58.37 19.83 -3.14
C GLY A 345 58.82 18.67 -2.26
N SER A 346 59.73 17.83 -2.79
CA SER A 346 60.25 16.62 -2.14
C SER A 346 61.07 16.92 -0.89
N ALA A 347 60.96 16.09 0.15
CA ALA A 347 62.10 15.53 0.90
C ALA A 347 61.63 14.57 2.01
N SER A 348 62.02 13.29 1.90
CA SER A 348 62.22 12.40 3.05
C SER A 348 63.58 12.74 3.69
N PRO A 349 63.83 12.46 5.00
CA PRO A 349 64.41 11.15 5.33
C PRO A 349 64.13 10.57 6.75
N THR A 350 64.22 9.24 6.83
CA THR A 350 64.75 8.37 7.93
C THR A 350 64.30 8.48 9.40
N GLY A 351 63.93 7.32 9.98
CA GLY A 351 64.55 6.85 11.25
C GLY A 351 63.67 6.22 12.35
N SER A 352 63.93 4.92 12.65
CA SER A 352 63.72 4.13 13.91
C SER A 352 62.29 3.86 14.45
N ARG A 353 61.83 2.59 14.50
CA ARG A 353 61.91 1.58 15.62
C ARG A 353 61.35 2.12 16.95
N THR A 354 60.29 1.58 17.57
CA THR A 354 60.16 0.27 18.30
C THR A 354 58.69 0.08 18.73
N ALA A 355 58.05 -1.07 18.51
CA ALA A 355 57.77 -2.18 19.46
C ALA A 355 56.56 -2.00 20.44
N GLY A 356 55.73 -3.05 20.53
CA GLY A 356 54.70 -3.31 21.55
C GLY A 356 53.30 -3.53 20.95
N SER A 357 52.86 -4.77 20.63
CA SER A 357 52.23 -5.75 21.54
C SER A 357 51.14 -5.08 22.41
N SER A 358 49.86 -5.50 22.42
CA SER A 358 49.33 -6.87 22.47
C SER A 358 47.80 -6.87 22.33
N ARG A 359 47.27 -7.99 21.81
CA ARG A 359 46.06 -8.78 22.21
C ARG A 359 44.88 -8.02 22.84
N TRP A 360 43.63 -8.28 22.47
CA TRP A 360 42.91 -9.53 22.78
C TRP A 360 41.91 -9.93 21.69
N GLY A 361 41.98 -11.22 21.34
CA GLY A 361 40.90 -11.96 20.70
C GLY A 361 40.51 -13.13 21.62
N VAL A 362 39.56 -13.93 21.10
CA VAL A 362 38.82 -15.04 21.73
C VAL A 362 37.62 -14.51 22.55
N GLY A 363 36.35 -14.77 22.22
CA GLY A 363 35.76 -15.83 21.41
C GLY A 363 34.94 -16.74 22.32
N ARG A 364 33.62 -16.74 22.13
CA ARG A 364 32.69 -17.88 22.28
C ARG A 364 31.41 -17.54 21.54
#